data_AF-A0A1F4T5B8-F1
#
_entry.id   AF-A0A1F4T5B8-F1
#
_cell.length_a   1.000
_cell.length_b   1.000
_cell.length_c   1.000
_cell.angle_alpha   90.00
_cell.angle_beta   90.00
_cell.angle_gamma   90.00
#
_symmetry.space_group_name_H-M   'P 1'
#
loop_
_entity.id
_entity.type
_entity.pdbx_description
1 polymer ?
#
loop_
_entity_poly.entity_id
_entity_poly.type
_entity_poly.pdbx_seq_one_letter_code
_entity_poly.pdbx_strand_id
1 'polypeptide(L)'
;MPVANYNFQIKLTGSSYSHGQGGQTITPAREITIQEALDHLKTRPNDRFMRYHLLKSLTSLKEEGIKLAVELFKQEPSLPLFGFLVKTGSSSSQYPAVMAALQSPGRQAGLEMFRRHPSPSVRAVLKGEAIGLTSIWERYFSLNRERHLAFQSIPSFSLPITTDLLPIKGETAVNLADFKPEVSASISFRTGTGLRTVKPMETFARLESVKLLSDNDQPISLAQYHGTYFALFFTPSTRRVAVGPHEHTLTGTGHGSGKGLTQQAALVSAVMEALERYSAAEGVGNNWPDGYVADLSLTQKTLAELRRDGLAALDPNQFNLEYPYENEPLHWVKGEVKNGSGESPIMVPAQIVFENSNLDEVEVFLTSSNGLASGNTMAEAKLHALLEVIERDGDYSMYYQPARTFALSAEDKAIGPIIQAYGAKGLSVQLLDLTTEFGVPTYRAFIHLHDQILSGSGAHLDGRIAAFRAICELNTKAFIYERHNRSLTPAAEQRADVRTMRFETLPSFSTMNVEEDLALAERLMIANGLSVVYVDLTRADLGIPVVRAIVPGLDLPPVISRRQVKHLLEMFGNEGQLSDQP
;
A
#
# COMPACT_ATOMS: atom_id res chain seq x y z
N MET A 1 -20.39 27.10 -20.62
CA MET A 1 -21.29 25.93 -20.67
C MET A 1 -21.27 25.27 -19.31
N PRO A 2 -22.36 24.68 -18.79
CA PRO A 2 -22.27 23.87 -17.58
C PRO A 2 -21.25 22.74 -17.83
N VAL A 3 -20.20 22.68 -17.02
CA VAL A 3 -19.10 21.72 -17.17
C VAL A 3 -19.67 20.33 -16.93
N ALA A 4 -19.57 19.45 -17.94
CA ALA A 4 -20.11 18.10 -17.89
C ALA A 4 -19.48 17.30 -16.75
N ASN A 5 -20.30 16.55 -16.02
CA ASN A 5 -19.83 15.52 -15.10
C ASN A 5 -19.22 14.38 -15.92
N TYR A 6 -18.06 13.86 -15.48
CA TYR A 6 -17.33 12.81 -16.20
C TYR A 6 -17.50 11.47 -15.50
N ASN A 7 -17.83 10.45 -16.29
CA ASN A 7 -17.71 9.07 -15.83
C ASN A 7 -16.29 8.57 -16.07
N PHE A 8 -15.82 7.70 -15.19
CA PHE A 8 -14.51 7.10 -15.20
C PHE A 8 -14.63 5.57 -15.30
N GLN A 9 -13.56 4.96 -15.78
CA GLN A 9 -13.43 3.53 -15.91
C GLN A 9 -12.11 3.01 -15.30
N ILE A 10 -12.19 1.87 -14.63
CA ILE A 10 -11.03 1.14 -14.12
C ILE A 10 -10.48 0.26 -15.25
N LYS A 11 -9.21 0.47 -15.62
CA LYS A 11 -8.47 -0.39 -16.54
C LYS A 11 -7.37 -1.14 -15.79
N LEU A 12 -7.41 -2.47 -15.85
CA LEU A 12 -6.33 -3.31 -15.36
C LEU A 12 -5.08 -3.13 -16.24
N THR A 13 -3.94 -2.79 -15.66
CA THR A 13 -2.69 -2.64 -16.39
C THR A 13 -1.86 -3.91 -16.32
N GLY A 14 -1.48 -4.45 -17.49
CA GLY A 14 -0.72 -5.71 -17.58
C GLY A 14 0.71 -5.65 -17.05
N SER A 15 1.29 -4.46 -16.85
CA SER A 15 2.70 -4.27 -16.43
C SER A 15 2.97 -4.53 -14.95
N SER A 16 1.95 -4.86 -14.17
CA SER A 16 1.97 -4.86 -12.71
C SER A 16 1.88 -6.26 -12.09
N TYR A 17 1.59 -7.27 -12.90
CA TYR A 17 1.62 -8.68 -12.49
C TYR A 17 3.01 -9.13 -12.00
N SER A 18 4.09 -8.43 -12.39
CA SER A 18 5.45 -8.64 -11.88
C SER A 18 5.63 -8.24 -10.40
N HIS A 19 4.77 -7.39 -9.85
CA HIS A 19 4.84 -6.91 -8.46
C HIS A 19 3.73 -7.48 -7.56
N GLY A 20 2.86 -8.34 -8.09
CA GLY A 20 1.81 -9.00 -7.30
C GLY A 20 0.62 -8.11 -6.93
N GLN A 21 0.58 -6.87 -7.42
CA GLN A 21 -0.58 -6.00 -7.38
C GLN A 21 -0.99 -5.72 -8.82
N GLY A 22 -2.16 -6.17 -9.25
CA GLY A 22 -2.73 -5.74 -10.53
C GLY A 22 -3.00 -4.23 -10.47
N GLY A 23 -2.05 -3.42 -10.92
CA GLY A 23 -2.15 -1.97 -11.01
C GLY A 23 -3.39 -1.57 -11.78
N GLN A 24 -4.29 -0.87 -11.12
CA GLN A 24 -5.47 -0.29 -11.71
C GLN A 24 -5.13 1.12 -12.18
N THR A 25 -5.56 1.47 -13.39
CA THR A 25 -5.55 2.87 -13.83
C THR A 25 -6.97 3.34 -14.01
N ILE A 26 -7.29 4.48 -13.41
CA ILE A 26 -8.58 5.13 -13.59
C ILE A 26 -8.43 6.12 -14.73
N THR A 27 -9.31 6.03 -15.72
CA THR A 27 -9.32 6.90 -16.90
C THR A 27 -10.74 7.37 -17.18
N PRO A 28 -10.94 8.53 -17.83
CA PRO A 28 -12.26 8.91 -18.28
C PRO A 28 -12.89 7.85 -19.21
N ALA A 29 -14.21 7.72 -19.16
CA ALA A 29 -14.97 6.75 -19.94
C ALA A 29 -15.00 7.08 -21.45
N ARG A 30 -14.80 8.35 -21.79
CA ARG A 30 -14.59 8.83 -23.17
C ARG A 30 -13.20 9.43 -23.32
N GLU A 31 -12.76 9.60 -24.55
CA GLU A 31 -11.55 10.38 -24.82
C GLU A 31 -11.75 11.85 -24.44
N ILE A 32 -10.74 12.43 -23.80
CA ILE A 32 -10.71 13.82 -23.32
C ILE A 32 -9.40 14.44 -23.79
N THR A 33 -9.49 15.61 -24.40
CA THR A 33 -8.32 16.39 -24.82
C THR A 33 -7.62 17.03 -23.63
N ILE A 34 -6.34 17.39 -23.78
CA ILE A 34 -5.59 18.12 -22.76
C ILE A 34 -6.32 19.42 -22.36
N GLN A 35 -6.87 20.16 -23.33
CA GLN A 35 -7.59 21.41 -23.09
C GLN A 35 -8.89 21.18 -22.29
N GLU A 36 -9.69 20.17 -22.67
CA GLU A 36 -10.91 19.83 -21.90
C GLU A 36 -10.58 19.45 -20.45
N ALA A 37 -9.51 18.67 -20.23
CA ALA A 37 -9.08 18.30 -18.89
C ALA A 37 -8.62 19.52 -18.07
N LEU A 38 -7.89 20.46 -18.69
CA LEU A 38 -7.50 21.72 -18.06
C LEU A 38 -8.72 22.56 -17.68
N ASP A 39 -9.68 22.72 -18.60
CA ASP A 39 -10.88 23.51 -18.35
C ASP A 39 -11.78 22.89 -17.26
N HIS A 40 -11.84 21.55 -17.18
CA HIS A 40 -12.50 20.87 -16.07
C HIS A 40 -11.83 21.19 -14.73
N LEU A 41 -10.52 21.03 -14.66
CA LEU A 41 -9.72 21.22 -13.44
C LEU A 41 -9.67 22.67 -12.95
N LYS A 42 -9.96 23.66 -13.81
CA LYS A 42 -10.14 25.07 -13.38
C LYS A 42 -11.27 25.22 -12.36
N THR A 43 -12.33 24.42 -12.48
CA THR A 43 -13.51 24.48 -11.60
C THR A 43 -13.52 23.39 -10.53
N ARG A 44 -12.76 22.31 -10.73
CA ARG A 44 -12.68 21.14 -9.84
C ARG A 44 -11.22 20.74 -9.61
N PRO A 45 -10.42 21.60 -8.95
CA PRO A 45 -8.98 21.36 -8.79
C PRO A 45 -8.68 20.06 -8.03
N ASN A 46 -9.58 19.64 -7.13
CA ASN A 46 -9.42 18.44 -6.32
C ASN A 46 -9.72 17.13 -7.05
N ASP A 47 -10.30 17.15 -8.27
CA ASP A 47 -10.61 15.94 -9.04
C ASP A 47 -9.34 15.16 -9.37
N ARG A 48 -9.05 14.17 -8.53
CA ARG A 48 -7.84 13.38 -8.57
C ARG A 48 -7.77 12.54 -9.84
N PHE A 49 -8.91 12.00 -10.27
CA PHE A 49 -8.97 11.16 -11.46
C PHE A 49 -8.66 11.97 -12.71
N MET A 50 -9.24 13.18 -12.84
CA MET A 50 -8.93 14.05 -13.97
C MET A 50 -7.48 14.57 -13.91
N ARG A 51 -6.96 14.93 -12.73
CA ARG A 51 -5.55 15.33 -12.56
C ARG A 51 -4.58 14.23 -13.02
N TYR A 52 -4.82 13.00 -12.59
CA TYR A 52 -3.98 11.85 -12.96
C TYR A 52 -4.10 11.52 -14.44
N HIS A 53 -5.29 11.65 -15.02
CA HIS A 53 -5.49 11.51 -16.46
C HIS A 53 -4.67 12.55 -17.24
N LEU A 54 -4.75 13.83 -16.88
CA LEU A 54 -3.98 14.90 -17.52
C LEU A 54 -2.46 14.65 -17.41
N LEU A 55 -1.98 14.29 -16.21
CA LEU A 55 -0.57 13.94 -15.98
C LEU A 55 -0.15 12.80 -16.91
N LYS A 56 -0.92 11.71 -16.97
CA LYS A 56 -0.64 10.57 -17.85
C LYS A 56 -0.65 10.96 -19.33
N SER A 57 -1.61 11.77 -19.76
CA SER A 57 -1.73 12.23 -21.14
C SER A 57 -0.51 13.05 -21.56
N LEU A 58 -0.08 14.01 -20.73
CA LEU A 58 1.14 14.79 -21.00
C LEU A 58 2.41 13.92 -20.95
N THR A 59 2.56 13.04 -19.95
CA THR A 59 3.73 12.14 -19.84
C THR A 59 3.84 11.19 -21.03
N SER A 60 2.72 10.74 -21.60
CA SER A 60 2.71 9.85 -22.77
C SER A 60 3.34 10.49 -24.02
N LEU A 61 3.35 11.82 -24.10
CA LEU A 61 3.99 12.60 -25.16
C LEU A 61 5.50 12.81 -24.95
N LYS A 62 6.08 12.29 -23.86
CA LYS A 62 7.50 12.39 -23.51
C LYS A 62 7.98 13.86 -23.53
N GLU A 63 9.06 14.19 -24.23
CA GLU A 63 9.60 15.56 -24.30
C GLU A 63 8.62 16.57 -24.91
N GLU A 64 7.81 16.15 -25.90
CA GLU A 64 6.81 17.04 -26.51
C GLU A 64 5.71 17.42 -25.53
N GLY A 65 5.36 16.52 -24.60
CA GLY A 65 4.44 16.84 -23.51
C GLY A 65 4.96 17.92 -22.58
N ILE A 66 6.26 17.94 -22.32
CA ILE A 66 6.91 18.98 -21.50
C ILE A 66 6.91 20.32 -22.23
N LYS A 67 7.27 20.34 -23.53
CA LYS A 67 7.22 21.55 -24.35
C LYS A 67 5.82 22.14 -24.41
N LEU A 68 4.81 21.29 -24.67
CA LEU A 68 3.41 21.68 -24.69
C LEU A 68 2.97 22.27 -23.34
N ALA A 69 3.30 21.60 -22.23
CA ALA A 69 2.97 22.10 -20.89
C ALA A 69 3.63 23.46 -20.60
N VAL A 70 4.89 23.66 -21.01
CA VAL A 70 5.59 24.95 -20.88
C VAL A 70 4.89 26.04 -21.69
N GLU A 71 4.49 25.75 -22.92
CA GLU A 71 3.78 26.70 -23.79
C GLU A 71 2.42 27.09 -23.19
N LEU A 72 1.60 26.09 -22.84
CA LEU A 72 0.30 26.32 -22.21
C LEU A 72 0.43 27.09 -20.89
N PHE A 73 1.43 26.76 -20.07
CA PHE A 73 1.65 27.45 -18.80
C PHE A 73 2.06 28.92 -18.96
N LYS A 74 2.82 29.24 -20.01
CA LYS A 74 3.16 30.64 -20.35
C LYS A 74 1.95 31.44 -20.82
N GLN A 75 1.00 30.79 -21.49
CA GLN A 75 -0.23 31.43 -21.96
C GLN A 75 -1.22 31.65 -20.81
N GLU A 76 -1.49 30.59 -20.03
CA GLU A 76 -2.42 30.61 -18.90
C GLU A 76 -1.90 29.72 -17.76
N PRO A 77 -1.21 30.31 -16.76
CA PRO A 77 -0.75 29.56 -15.60
C PRO A 77 -1.91 28.87 -14.86
N SER A 78 -1.79 27.56 -14.65
CA SER A 78 -2.81 26.77 -13.94
C SER A 78 -2.19 25.74 -13.00
N LEU A 79 -2.91 25.37 -11.93
CA LEU A 79 -2.45 24.37 -10.95
C LEU A 79 -2.03 23.04 -11.59
N PRO A 80 -2.79 22.46 -12.54
CA PRO A 80 -2.44 21.16 -13.09
C PRO A 80 -1.17 21.20 -13.95
N LEU A 81 -0.99 22.24 -14.77
CA LEU A 81 0.22 22.43 -15.58
C LEU A 81 1.44 22.66 -14.70
N PHE A 82 1.28 23.48 -13.68
CA PHE A 82 2.33 23.73 -12.71
C PHE A 82 2.77 22.43 -12.01
N GLY A 83 1.82 21.64 -11.49
CA GLY A 83 2.11 20.36 -10.86
C GLY A 83 2.80 19.36 -11.80
N PHE A 84 2.40 19.33 -13.08
CA PHE A 84 3.08 18.54 -14.11
C PHE A 84 4.54 18.98 -14.30
N LEU A 85 4.77 20.27 -14.57
CA LEU A 85 6.10 20.83 -14.84
C LEU A 85 7.06 20.62 -13.68
N VAL A 86 6.59 20.80 -12.45
CA VAL A 86 7.37 20.56 -11.23
C VAL A 86 7.79 19.10 -11.09
N LYS A 87 6.88 18.15 -11.40
CA LYS A 87 7.17 16.71 -11.28
C LYS A 87 8.08 16.18 -12.39
N THR A 88 7.90 16.64 -13.63
CA THR A 88 8.58 16.05 -14.80
C THR A 88 9.79 16.85 -15.27
N GLY A 89 9.88 18.14 -14.92
CA GLY A 89 10.90 19.04 -15.45
C GLY A 89 12.32 18.70 -15.02
N SER A 90 12.51 18.27 -13.76
CA SER A 90 13.82 18.04 -13.12
C SER A 90 14.68 16.98 -13.79
N SER A 91 14.06 16.03 -14.49
CA SER A 91 14.74 14.89 -15.12
C SER A 91 14.81 15.00 -16.65
N SER A 92 14.48 16.17 -17.21
CA SER A 92 14.35 16.38 -18.66
C SER A 92 15.44 17.27 -19.24
N SER A 93 15.78 17.08 -20.51
CA SER A 93 16.60 18.04 -21.30
C SER A 93 15.98 19.44 -21.33
N GLN A 94 14.67 19.53 -21.09
CA GLN A 94 13.88 20.76 -21.03
C GLN A 94 13.92 21.45 -19.66
N TYR A 95 14.68 20.95 -18.67
CA TYR A 95 14.78 21.56 -17.35
C TYR A 95 15.03 23.09 -17.40
N PRO A 96 15.94 23.62 -18.24
CA PRO A 96 16.12 25.07 -18.35
C PRO A 96 14.85 25.82 -18.81
N ALA A 97 14.09 25.25 -19.75
CA ALA A 97 12.86 25.84 -20.25
C ALA A 97 11.73 25.77 -19.21
N VAL A 98 11.66 24.68 -18.46
CA VAL A 98 10.75 24.53 -17.31
C VAL A 98 11.07 25.57 -16.24
N MET A 99 12.34 25.68 -15.85
CA MET A 99 12.77 26.67 -14.85
C MET A 99 12.50 28.09 -15.31
N ALA A 100 12.79 28.43 -16.58
CA ALA A 100 12.48 29.74 -17.14
C ALA A 100 10.97 30.05 -17.10
N ALA A 101 10.10 29.06 -17.38
CA ALA A 101 8.65 29.22 -17.29
C ALA A 101 8.20 29.47 -15.84
N LEU A 102 8.73 28.70 -14.89
CA LEU A 102 8.44 28.82 -13.46
C LEU A 102 9.03 30.11 -12.82
N GLN A 103 10.11 30.66 -13.37
CA GLN A 103 10.84 31.85 -12.88
C GLN A 103 10.40 33.18 -13.51
N SER A 104 9.48 33.16 -14.47
CA SER A 104 8.87 34.37 -15.05
C SER A 104 8.15 35.21 -13.97
N PRO A 105 7.65 36.45 -14.25
CA PRO A 105 7.02 37.34 -13.26
C PRO A 105 5.91 36.71 -12.39
N GLY A 106 5.41 35.54 -12.79
CA GLY A 106 4.57 34.66 -12.00
C GLY A 106 5.25 33.90 -10.86
N ARG A 107 6.51 34.14 -10.46
CA ARG A 107 7.16 33.41 -9.33
C ARG A 107 6.33 33.43 -8.04
N GLN A 108 5.80 34.59 -7.63
CA GLN A 108 4.94 34.70 -6.45
C GLN A 108 3.58 34.03 -6.65
N ALA A 109 2.98 34.17 -7.84
CA ALA A 109 1.73 33.51 -8.18
C ALA A 109 1.88 31.98 -8.21
N GLY A 110 2.99 31.47 -8.76
CA GLY A 110 3.34 30.06 -8.79
C GLY A 110 3.64 29.49 -7.41
N LEU A 111 4.33 30.24 -6.54
CA LEU A 111 4.54 29.87 -5.13
C LEU A 111 3.22 29.78 -4.36
N GLU A 112 2.29 30.72 -4.57
CA GLU A 112 0.98 30.70 -3.91
C GLU A 112 0.06 29.60 -4.47
N MET A 113 0.08 29.41 -5.79
CA MET A 113 -0.59 28.28 -6.45
C MET A 113 -0.05 26.94 -5.94
N PHE A 114 1.27 26.84 -5.76
CA PHE A 114 1.92 25.67 -5.21
C PHE A 114 1.40 25.34 -3.81
N ARG A 115 1.35 26.31 -2.88
CA ARG A 115 0.88 26.07 -1.50
C ARG A 115 -0.55 25.53 -1.47
N ARG A 116 -1.38 26.00 -2.40
CA ARG A 116 -2.78 25.59 -2.55
C ARG A 116 -2.97 24.37 -3.45
N HIS A 117 -1.89 23.74 -3.93
CA HIS A 117 -2.00 22.66 -4.89
C HIS A 117 -2.62 21.42 -4.22
N PRO A 118 -3.66 20.79 -4.80
CA PRO A 118 -4.36 19.65 -4.20
C PRO A 118 -3.54 18.37 -4.02
N SER A 119 -2.27 18.33 -4.41
CA SER A 119 -1.43 17.12 -4.39
C SER A 119 -0.24 17.32 -3.44
N PRO A 120 -0.01 16.41 -2.48
CA PRO A 120 1.02 16.56 -1.48
C PRO A 120 2.42 16.47 -2.10
N SER A 121 2.66 15.53 -3.01
CA SER A 121 3.91 15.46 -3.81
C SER A 121 4.24 16.74 -4.57
N VAL A 122 3.24 17.47 -5.08
CA VAL A 122 3.53 18.80 -5.65
C VAL A 122 3.95 19.72 -4.52
N ARG A 123 3.17 19.81 -3.43
CA ARG A 123 3.46 20.67 -2.26
C ARG A 123 4.78 20.37 -1.52
N ALA A 124 5.29 19.15 -1.58
CA ALA A 124 6.55 18.76 -0.97
C ALA A 124 7.76 19.51 -1.56
N VAL A 125 7.70 19.85 -2.84
CA VAL A 125 8.82 20.43 -3.60
C VAL A 125 9.27 21.84 -3.14
N LEU A 126 8.48 22.64 -2.40
CA LEU A 126 8.91 23.95 -1.91
C LEU A 126 9.54 23.91 -0.52
N LYS A 127 9.41 22.80 0.22
CA LYS A 127 9.95 22.71 1.58
C LYS A 127 11.49 22.63 1.62
N GLY A 128 12.13 22.40 0.47
CA GLY A 128 13.57 22.54 0.29
C GLY A 128 13.86 23.15 -1.08
N GLU A 129 14.96 23.86 -1.24
CA GLU A 129 15.35 24.58 -2.47
C GLU A 129 15.59 23.70 -3.72
N ALA A 130 15.15 22.44 -3.73
CA ALA A 130 15.55 21.46 -4.73
C ALA A 130 14.36 20.63 -5.26
N ILE A 131 13.81 21.11 -6.37
CA ILE A 131 12.86 20.38 -7.23
C ILE A 131 13.47 19.03 -7.64
N GLY A 132 12.80 17.92 -7.33
CA GLY A 132 13.17 16.58 -7.80
C GLY A 132 13.98 15.71 -6.82
N LEU A 133 14.35 16.18 -5.63
CA LEU A 133 15.11 15.37 -4.66
C LEU A 133 14.41 14.06 -4.26
N THR A 134 13.09 14.09 -4.05
CA THR A 134 12.31 12.90 -3.68
C THR A 134 12.50 11.78 -4.70
N SER A 135 12.44 12.08 -6.00
CA SER A 135 12.65 11.09 -7.06
C SER A 135 14.06 10.51 -7.11
N ILE A 136 15.08 11.29 -6.71
CA ILE A 136 16.47 10.82 -6.60
C ILE A 136 16.59 9.84 -5.44
N TRP A 137 16.03 10.17 -4.28
CA TRP A 137 16.03 9.31 -3.09
C TRP A 137 15.21 8.03 -3.29
N GLU A 138 14.03 8.13 -3.91
CA GLU A 138 13.22 6.96 -4.30
C GLU A 138 14.03 6.01 -5.18
N ARG A 139 14.71 6.54 -6.21
CA ARG A 139 15.58 5.75 -7.07
C ARG A 139 16.77 5.16 -6.31
N TYR A 140 17.37 5.92 -5.41
CA TYR A 140 18.49 5.46 -4.59
C TYR A 140 18.09 4.27 -3.72
N PHE A 141 16.94 4.35 -3.04
CA PHE A 141 16.42 3.25 -2.22
C PHE A 141 15.89 2.08 -3.05
N SER A 142 15.30 2.33 -4.21
CA SER A 142 14.80 1.26 -5.09
C SER A 142 15.92 0.39 -5.64
N LEU A 143 17.10 0.96 -5.94
CA LEU A 143 18.27 0.19 -6.36
C LEU A 143 18.69 -0.86 -5.31
N ASN A 144 18.63 -0.52 -4.02
CA ASN A 144 18.88 -1.50 -2.98
C ASN A 144 17.72 -2.50 -2.86
N ARG A 145 16.49 -2.01 -2.82
CA ARG A 145 15.30 -2.84 -2.56
C ARG A 145 14.99 -3.84 -3.68
N GLU A 146 15.09 -3.39 -4.92
CA GLU A 146 14.68 -4.16 -6.12
C GLU A 146 15.86 -4.87 -6.78
N ARG A 147 17.09 -4.37 -6.60
CA ARG A 147 18.30 -4.95 -7.22
C ARG A 147 19.35 -5.43 -6.24
N HIS A 148 19.09 -5.33 -4.93
CA HIS A 148 20.01 -5.77 -3.88
C HIS A 148 21.41 -5.13 -3.97
N LEU A 149 21.49 -3.92 -4.54
CA LEU A 149 22.72 -3.15 -4.61
C LEU A 149 23.01 -2.53 -3.24
N ALA A 150 24.22 -2.76 -2.74
CA ALA A 150 24.67 -2.15 -1.49
C ALA A 150 24.78 -0.62 -1.65
N PHE A 151 24.40 0.12 -0.62
CA PHE A 151 24.66 1.54 -0.55
C PHE A 151 26.16 1.79 -0.51
N GLN A 152 26.65 2.67 -1.38
CA GLN A 152 28.08 3.01 -1.46
C GLN A 152 28.41 4.23 -0.59
N SER A 153 27.54 5.22 -0.61
CA SER A 153 27.65 6.46 0.17
C SER A 153 26.28 7.12 0.29
N ILE A 154 26.11 8.01 1.27
CA ILE A 154 24.95 8.90 1.35
C ILE A 154 25.05 9.93 0.21
N PRO A 155 24.02 10.10 -0.64
CA PRO A 155 23.99 11.16 -1.64
C PRO A 155 24.21 12.54 -1.01
N SER A 156 24.97 13.42 -1.67
CA SER A 156 25.31 14.76 -1.17
C SER A 156 24.18 15.79 -1.30
N PHE A 157 22.93 15.35 -1.28
CA PHE A 157 21.75 16.19 -1.39
C PHE A 157 21.05 16.27 -0.02
N SER A 158 20.24 17.30 0.19
CA SER A 158 19.40 17.40 1.38
C SER A 158 18.51 16.16 1.53
N LEU A 159 18.30 15.74 2.78
CA LEU A 159 17.43 14.61 3.09
C LEU A 159 15.99 14.90 2.58
N PRO A 160 15.27 13.86 2.13
CA PRO A 160 13.95 14.03 1.52
C PRO A 160 12.86 14.42 2.53
N ILE A 161 13.18 14.45 3.83
CA ILE A 161 12.24 14.68 4.93
C ILE A 161 12.85 15.75 5.84
N THR A 162 12.11 16.84 6.09
CA THR A 162 12.47 17.82 7.12
C THR A 162 12.46 17.13 8.49
N THR A 163 13.58 17.23 9.19
CA THR A 163 14.08 16.43 10.32
C THR A 163 13.29 16.49 11.64
N ASP A 164 11.97 16.67 11.60
CA ASP A 164 11.13 16.30 12.75
C ASP A 164 10.88 14.78 12.71
N LEU A 165 11.97 14.01 12.88
CA LEU A 165 11.87 12.61 13.24
C LEU A 165 11.20 12.57 14.62
N LEU A 166 9.87 12.46 14.66
CA LEU A 166 9.15 12.24 15.91
C LEU A 166 9.89 11.11 16.65
N PRO A 167 10.40 11.36 17.87
CA PRO A 167 11.08 10.33 18.61
C PRO A 167 10.08 9.18 18.78
N ILE A 168 10.46 7.98 18.32
CA ILE A 168 9.78 6.76 18.78
C ILE A 168 9.90 6.84 20.31
N LYS A 169 8.78 7.02 21.00
CA LYS A 169 8.79 7.18 22.46
C LYS A 169 9.36 5.90 23.07
N GLY A 170 10.54 6.01 23.68
CA GLY A 170 11.19 4.93 24.44
C GLY A 170 12.56 4.55 23.84
N GLU A 171 13.59 4.48 24.69
CA GLU A 171 14.96 4.09 24.28
C GLU A 171 15.05 2.61 23.85
N THR A 172 14.00 1.80 24.12
CA THR A 172 13.90 0.39 23.73
C THR A 172 12.46 0.04 23.38
N ALA A 173 12.24 -0.53 22.19
CA ALA A 173 10.94 -1.06 21.78
C ALA A 173 10.61 -2.34 22.56
N VAL A 174 9.33 -2.53 22.90
CA VAL A 174 8.84 -3.78 23.49
C VAL A 174 8.76 -4.83 22.38
N ASN A 175 9.38 -5.99 22.60
CA ASN A 175 9.46 -7.04 21.60
C ASN A 175 8.37 -8.10 21.81
N LEU A 176 7.87 -8.69 20.72
CA LEU A 176 6.91 -9.79 20.78
C LEU A 176 7.39 -10.96 21.64
N ALA A 177 8.71 -11.23 21.66
CA ALA A 177 9.31 -12.29 22.47
C ALA A 177 9.17 -12.06 23.99
N ASP A 178 8.91 -10.81 24.42
CA ASP A 178 8.72 -10.46 25.83
C ASP A 178 7.32 -10.84 26.35
N PHE A 179 6.38 -11.10 25.43
CA PHE A 179 5.05 -11.56 25.79
C PHE A 179 5.04 -13.08 25.99
N LYS A 180 4.41 -13.51 27.09
CA LYS A 180 4.09 -14.92 27.30
C LYS A 180 2.70 -15.20 26.72
N PRO A 181 2.58 -16.00 25.64
CA PRO A 181 1.27 -16.39 25.14
C PRO A 181 0.54 -17.22 26.20
N GLU A 182 -0.66 -16.79 26.59
CA GLU A 182 -1.60 -17.66 27.28
C GLU A 182 -2.24 -18.54 26.22
N VAL A 183 -2.00 -19.85 26.27
CA VAL A 183 -2.51 -20.80 25.28
C VAL A 183 -3.82 -21.37 25.78
N SER A 184 -4.95 -21.05 25.12
CA SER A 184 -6.21 -21.75 25.41
C SER A 184 -6.32 -23.10 24.70
N ALA A 185 -7.33 -23.88 25.08
CA ALA A 185 -7.57 -25.21 24.53
C ALA A 185 -8.16 -25.18 23.09
N SER A 186 -8.70 -24.06 22.61
CA SER A 186 -9.28 -23.98 21.26
C SER A 186 -8.22 -23.56 20.23
N ILE A 187 -7.98 -24.43 19.25
CA ILE A 187 -6.97 -24.25 18.21
C ILE A 187 -7.66 -23.91 16.88
N SER A 188 -7.28 -22.80 16.26
CA SER A 188 -7.66 -22.43 14.90
C SER A 188 -6.96 -23.30 13.85
N PHE A 189 -7.55 -23.39 12.65
CA PHE A 189 -7.01 -24.14 11.53
C PHE A 189 -5.88 -23.39 10.84
N ARG A 190 -4.71 -24.04 10.74
CA ARG A 190 -3.59 -23.56 9.93
C ARG A 190 -3.78 -23.96 8.47
N THR A 191 -3.84 -22.98 7.57
CA THR A 191 -4.00 -23.21 6.12
C THR A 191 -2.67 -23.22 5.37
N GLY A 192 -1.56 -23.00 6.07
CA GLY A 192 -0.25 -22.70 5.50
C GLY A 192 -0.01 -21.19 5.40
N THR A 193 -0.96 -20.44 4.85
CA THR A 193 -0.87 -18.99 4.61
C THR A 193 -1.53 -18.10 5.67
N GLY A 194 -2.16 -18.70 6.68
CA GLY A 194 -2.75 -18.01 7.83
C GLY A 194 -3.43 -18.95 8.82
N LEU A 195 -4.03 -18.35 9.85
CA LEU A 195 -4.93 -19.01 10.79
C LEU A 195 -6.39 -18.67 10.46
N ARG A 196 -7.27 -19.67 10.57
CA ARG A 196 -8.71 -19.57 10.30
C ARG A 196 -9.50 -20.28 11.39
N THR A 197 -10.60 -19.69 11.82
CA THR A 197 -11.58 -20.26 12.75
C THR A 197 -12.33 -21.45 12.14
N VAL A 198 -12.45 -21.50 10.80
CA VAL A 198 -13.06 -22.61 10.06
C VAL A 198 -12.16 -23.15 8.96
N LYS A 199 -12.44 -24.36 8.47
CA LYS A 199 -11.71 -24.91 7.33
C LYS A 199 -12.05 -24.14 6.04
N PRO A 200 -11.12 -24.01 5.08
CA PRO A 200 -11.39 -23.34 3.81
C PRO A 200 -12.62 -23.85 3.06
N MET A 201 -12.95 -25.15 3.16
CA MET A 201 -14.15 -25.71 2.53
C MET A 201 -15.45 -25.15 3.10
N GLU A 202 -15.49 -24.86 4.40
CA GLU A 202 -16.67 -24.28 5.04
C GLU A 202 -16.85 -22.81 4.62
N THR A 203 -15.74 -22.06 4.52
CA THR A 203 -15.76 -20.72 3.93
C THR A 203 -16.26 -20.76 2.48
N PHE A 204 -15.76 -21.69 1.67
CA PHE A 204 -16.17 -21.81 0.27
C PHE A 204 -17.68 -22.06 0.13
N ALA A 205 -18.24 -22.98 0.92
CA ALA A 205 -19.68 -23.27 0.90
C ALA A 205 -20.54 -22.06 1.32
N ARG A 206 -20.05 -21.23 2.26
CA ARG A 206 -20.71 -19.96 2.61
C ARG A 206 -20.67 -18.96 1.47
N LEU A 207 -19.53 -18.87 0.80
CA LEU A 207 -19.32 -17.94 -0.32
C LEU A 207 -20.27 -18.24 -1.49
N GLU A 208 -20.58 -19.50 -1.78
CA GLU A 208 -21.55 -19.86 -2.85
C GLU A 208 -22.93 -19.22 -2.69
N SER A 209 -23.32 -18.85 -1.46
CA SER A 209 -24.59 -18.17 -1.19
C SER A 209 -24.54 -16.64 -1.38
N VAL A 210 -23.35 -16.07 -1.60
CA VAL A 210 -23.17 -14.63 -1.78
C VAL A 210 -23.63 -14.24 -3.17
N LYS A 211 -24.64 -13.37 -3.25
CA LYS A 211 -25.27 -12.94 -4.52
C LYS A 211 -24.27 -12.40 -5.55
N LEU A 212 -23.23 -11.70 -5.10
CA LEU A 212 -22.18 -11.19 -5.99
C LEU A 212 -21.44 -12.31 -6.74
N LEU A 213 -21.40 -13.52 -6.19
CA LEU A 213 -20.83 -14.70 -6.84
C LEU A 213 -21.85 -15.41 -7.72
N SER A 214 -23.13 -15.47 -7.32
CA SER A 214 -24.19 -16.11 -8.11
C SER A 214 -24.51 -15.39 -9.41
N ASP A 215 -24.35 -14.05 -9.42
CA ASP A 215 -24.69 -13.20 -10.56
C ASP A 215 -23.50 -12.99 -11.52
N ASN A 216 -22.37 -13.63 -11.25
CA ASN A 216 -21.11 -13.39 -11.95
C ASN A 216 -20.63 -14.63 -12.73
N ASP A 217 -20.97 -14.68 -14.02
CA ASP A 217 -20.57 -15.76 -14.95
C ASP A 217 -19.07 -15.75 -15.33
N GLN A 218 -18.23 -14.92 -14.68
CA GLN A 218 -16.82 -14.81 -15.03
C GLN A 218 -16.04 -16.07 -14.61
N PRO A 219 -15.27 -16.68 -15.51
CA PRO A 219 -14.52 -17.90 -15.20
C PRO A 219 -13.41 -17.61 -14.18
N ILE A 220 -13.37 -18.39 -13.11
CA ILE A 220 -12.24 -18.37 -12.17
C ILE A 220 -11.02 -18.95 -12.88
N SER A 221 -9.97 -18.14 -13.03
CA SER A 221 -8.71 -18.62 -13.60
C SER A 221 -7.90 -19.31 -12.51
N LEU A 222 -7.75 -20.63 -12.60
CA LEU A 222 -6.95 -21.42 -11.68
C LEU A 222 -5.67 -21.90 -12.38
N ALA A 223 -4.54 -21.79 -11.69
CA ALA A 223 -3.28 -22.37 -12.10
C ALA A 223 -2.59 -23.07 -10.93
N GLN A 224 -1.69 -23.99 -11.24
CA GLN A 224 -0.78 -24.60 -10.27
C GLN A 224 0.65 -24.31 -10.69
N TYR A 225 1.48 -23.94 -9.73
CA TYR A 225 2.89 -23.67 -9.95
C TYR A 225 3.69 -24.05 -8.71
N HIS A 226 4.75 -24.86 -8.90
CA HIS A 226 5.64 -25.36 -7.85
C HIS A 226 4.90 -25.71 -6.55
N GLY A 227 3.96 -26.66 -6.58
CA GLY A 227 3.26 -27.15 -5.38
C GLY A 227 2.20 -26.21 -4.79
N THR A 228 1.98 -25.03 -5.37
CA THR A 228 0.99 -24.03 -4.93
C THR A 228 -0.06 -23.76 -6.00
N TYR A 229 -1.27 -23.42 -5.58
CA TYR A 229 -2.38 -23.03 -6.44
C TYR A 229 -2.57 -21.51 -6.42
N PHE A 230 -2.98 -20.98 -7.58
CA PHE A 230 -3.26 -19.56 -7.81
C PHE A 230 -4.64 -19.43 -8.42
N ALA A 231 -5.45 -18.52 -7.90
CA ALA A 231 -6.75 -18.21 -8.45
C ALA A 231 -6.87 -16.72 -8.71
N LEU A 232 -7.47 -16.35 -9.84
CA LEU A 232 -7.93 -14.99 -10.10
C LEU A 232 -9.45 -14.99 -10.17
N PHE A 233 -10.06 -14.11 -9.39
CA PHE A 233 -11.50 -13.86 -9.42
C PHE A 233 -11.76 -12.40 -9.76
N PHE A 234 -12.71 -12.16 -10.65
CA PHE A 234 -13.05 -10.82 -11.13
C PHE A 234 -14.47 -10.49 -10.70
N THR A 235 -14.72 -9.27 -10.23
CA THR A 235 -16.06 -8.81 -9.86
C THR A 235 -16.41 -7.56 -10.67
N PRO A 236 -17.63 -7.46 -11.23
CA PRO A 236 -18.08 -6.19 -11.79
C PRO A 236 -18.16 -5.14 -10.67
N SER A 237 -17.67 -3.94 -10.96
CA SER A 237 -17.69 -2.82 -10.04
C SER A 237 -18.29 -1.60 -10.73
N THR A 238 -19.36 -1.08 -10.17
CA THR A 238 -19.91 0.23 -10.54
C THR A 238 -20.21 0.98 -9.25
N ARG A 239 -19.69 2.20 -9.18
CA ARG A 239 -19.82 3.09 -8.02
C ARG A 239 -20.14 4.49 -8.51
N ARG A 240 -21.04 5.18 -7.83
CA ARG A 240 -21.35 6.59 -8.11
C ARG A 240 -20.88 7.41 -6.91
N VAL A 241 -20.14 8.47 -7.17
CA VAL A 241 -19.71 9.50 -6.21
C VAL A 241 -20.44 10.81 -6.57
N ALA A 242 -20.91 11.52 -5.57
CA ALA A 242 -21.75 12.72 -5.62
C ALA A 242 -21.50 13.51 -4.32
N VAL A 243 -20.39 14.25 -4.30
CA VAL A 243 -19.94 15.07 -3.16
C VAL A 243 -19.64 16.47 -3.67
N GLY A 244 -20.40 17.46 -3.21
CA GLY A 244 -20.28 18.83 -3.70
C GLY A 244 -20.38 18.91 -5.24
N PRO A 245 -19.41 19.53 -5.93
CA PRO A 245 -19.33 19.58 -7.40
C PRO A 245 -18.78 18.29 -8.05
N HIS A 246 -18.29 17.33 -7.27
CA HIS A 246 -17.83 16.04 -7.77
C HIS A 246 -18.99 15.07 -7.90
N GLU A 247 -19.48 14.92 -9.12
CA GLU A 247 -20.43 13.86 -9.46
C GLU A 247 -19.85 13.03 -10.60
N HIS A 248 -19.60 11.74 -10.33
CA HIS A 248 -19.05 10.81 -11.30
C HIS A 248 -19.49 9.38 -11.04
N THR A 249 -19.48 8.56 -12.09
CA THR A 249 -19.59 7.11 -11.97
C THR A 249 -18.24 6.48 -12.30
N LEU A 250 -17.74 5.59 -11.45
CA LEU A 250 -16.59 4.73 -11.70
C LEU A 250 -17.09 3.32 -12.05
N THR A 251 -16.85 2.88 -13.28
CA THR A 251 -17.21 1.54 -13.77
C THR A 251 -15.97 0.70 -14.06
N GLY A 252 -16.01 -0.60 -13.83
CA GLY A 252 -14.94 -1.49 -14.27
C GLY A 252 -15.01 -2.84 -13.61
N THR A 253 -13.85 -3.49 -13.53
CA THR A 253 -13.74 -4.84 -12.98
C THR A 253 -12.76 -4.82 -11.81
N GLY A 254 -13.28 -5.11 -10.61
CA GLY A 254 -12.46 -5.46 -9.46
C GLY A 254 -11.88 -6.86 -9.63
N HIS A 255 -10.80 -7.17 -8.91
CA HIS A 255 -10.23 -8.52 -8.93
C HIS A 255 -9.63 -8.88 -7.58
N GLY A 256 -9.57 -10.17 -7.28
CA GLY A 256 -8.80 -10.72 -6.16
C GLY A 256 -7.88 -11.84 -6.66
N SER A 257 -6.71 -11.96 -6.03
CA SER A 257 -5.66 -12.89 -6.41
C SER A 257 -5.33 -13.83 -5.26
N GLY A 258 -5.90 -15.02 -5.31
CA GLY A 258 -5.79 -16.01 -4.27
C GLY A 258 -4.61 -16.96 -4.44
N LYS A 259 -4.04 -17.37 -3.30
CA LYS A 259 -2.94 -18.34 -3.24
C LYS A 259 -3.15 -19.34 -2.11
N GLY A 260 -2.78 -20.60 -2.35
CA GLY A 260 -2.95 -21.64 -1.35
C GLY A 260 -2.32 -22.97 -1.72
N LEU A 261 -2.26 -23.87 -0.74
CA LEU A 261 -1.76 -25.24 -0.91
C LEU A 261 -2.74 -26.18 -1.60
N THR A 262 -4.02 -25.82 -1.57
CA THR A 262 -5.08 -26.55 -2.25
C THR A 262 -5.78 -25.60 -3.20
N GLN A 263 -6.38 -26.16 -4.25
CA GLN A 263 -7.22 -25.41 -5.17
C GLN A 263 -8.29 -24.61 -4.40
N GLN A 264 -8.95 -25.23 -3.44
CA GLN A 264 -10.00 -24.60 -2.64
C GLN A 264 -9.47 -23.43 -1.82
N ALA A 265 -8.29 -23.56 -1.18
CA ALA A 265 -7.70 -22.46 -0.42
C ALA A 265 -7.34 -21.27 -1.33
N ALA A 266 -6.82 -21.53 -2.53
CA ALA A 266 -6.55 -20.48 -3.51
C ALA A 266 -7.85 -19.80 -3.98
N LEU A 267 -8.91 -20.57 -4.28
CA LEU A 267 -10.21 -20.03 -4.68
C LEU A 267 -10.82 -19.14 -3.59
N VAL A 268 -10.86 -19.63 -2.34
CA VAL A 268 -11.36 -18.85 -1.19
C VAL A 268 -10.55 -17.56 -1.03
N SER A 269 -9.21 -17.65 -1.10
CA SER A 269 -8.36 -16.47 -1.00
C SER A 269 -8.64 -15.44 -2.10
N ALA A 270 -8.91 -15.87 -3.34
CA ALA A 270 -9.18 -14.95 -4.46
C ALA A 270 -10.53 -14.27 -4.30
N VAL A 271 -11.55 -15.03 -3.90
CA VAL A 271 -12.89 -14.51 -3.67
C VAL A 271 -12.88 -13.53 -2.49
N MET A 272 -12.29 -13.92 -1.35
CA MET A 272 -12.22 -13.08 -0.15
C MET A 272 -11.50 -11.75 -0.43
N GLU A 273 -10.38 -11.75 -1.18
CA GLU A 273 -9.70 -10.51 -1.58
C GLU A 273 -10.57 -9.66 -2.53
N ALA A 274 -11.30 -10.28 -3.46
CA ALA A 274 -12.19 -9.51 -4.34
C ALA A 274 -13.36 -8.86 -3.57
N LEU A 275 -13.91 -9.55 -2.57
CA LEU A 275 -14.99 -9.05 -1.71
C LEU A 275 -14.52 -7.95 -0.77
N GLU A 276 -13.30 -8.09 -0.26
CA GLU A 276 -12.60 -7.07 0.50
C GLU A 276 -12.47 -5.77 -0.31
N ARG A 277 -11.90 -5.82 -1.52
CA ARG A 277 -11.79 -4.66 -2.42
C ARG A 277 -13.15 -4.10 -2.83
N TYR A 278 -14.13 -4.97 -3.07
CA TYR A 278 -15.50 -4.54 -3.37
C TYR A 278 -16.10 -3.72 -2.23
N SER A 279 -15.81 -4.10 -0.98
CA SER A 279 -16.27 -3.43 0.24
C SER A 279 -15.52 -2.14 0.53
N ALA A 280 -14.25 -2.04 0.13
CA ALA A 280 -13.44 -0.83 0.25
C ALA A 280 -13.59 0.16 -0.91
N ALA A 281 -14.20 -0.24 -2.03
CA ALA A 281 -14.40 0.64 -3.18
C ALA A 281 -15.34 1.80 -2.84
N GLU A 282 -14.85 3.03 -2.96
CA GLU A 282 -15.66 4.22 -2.80
C GLU A 282 -16.78 4.27 -3.85
N GLY A 283 -18.01 4.43 -3.38
CA GLY A 283 -18.99 5.29 -4.02
C GLY A 283 -19.35 6.37 -3.02
N VAL A 284 -20.10 7.40 -3.39
CA VAL A 284 -20.79 8.31 -2.50
C VAL A 284 -22.04 8.78 -3.24
N GLY A 285 -23.19 8.15 -3.08
CA GLY A 285 -24.43 8.56 -3.75
C GLY A 285 -25.33 9.43 -2.85
N ASN A 286 -26.48 9.83 -3.38
CA ASN A 286 -27.51 10.57 -2.62
C ASN A 286 -28.01 9.84 -1.35
N ASN A 287 -27.74 8.53 -1.23
CA ASN A 287 -27.89 7.76 -0.01
C ASN A 287 -26.56 7.03 0.27
N TRP A 288 -25.59 7.71 0.87
CA TRP A 288 -24.31 7.10 1.20
C TRP A 288 -23.91 7.40 2.65
N PRO A 289 -23.23 6.46 3.33
CA PRO A 289 -22.96 5.07 2.91
C PRO A 289 -24.17 4.17 3.09
N ASP A 290 -24.71 3.68 1.98
CA ASP A 290 -25.76 2.68 2.00
C ASP A 290 -25.16 1.28 1.91
N GLY A 291 -25.68 0.38 2.73
CA GLY A 291 -25.38 -1.05 2.67
C GLY A 291 -24.19 -1.50 3.51
N TYR A 292 -23.55 -0.63 4.28
CA TYR A 292 -22.62 -1.03 5.34
C TYR A 292 -23.37 -1.36 6.63
N VAL A 293 -22.83 -2.30 7.40
CA VAL A 293 -23.36 -2.63 8.74
C VAL A 293 -23.04 -1.50 9.72
N ALA A 294 -21.84 -0.92 9.62
CA ALA A 294 -21.43 0.25 10.40
C ALA A 294 -21.94 1.57 9.79
N ASP A 295 -22.20 2.55 10.65
CA ASP A 295 -22.48 3.93 10.24
C ASP A 295 -21.18 4.62 9.78
N LEU A 296 -20.96 4.63 8.46
CA LEU A 296 -19.81 5.29 7.84
C LEU A 296 -20.15 6.69 7.29
N SER A 297 -21.19 7.35 7.81
CA SER A 297 -21.62 8.67 7.34
C SER A 297 -20.46 9.66 7.24
N LEU A 298 -20.31 10.30 6.08
CA LEU A 298 -19.25 11.27 5.85
C LEU A 298 -19.57 12.59 6.54
N THR A 299 -18.57 13.13 7.23
CA THR A 299 -18.63 14.50 7.77
C THR A 299 -17.44 15.29 7.21
N GLN A 300 -17.70 16.40 6.52
CA GLN A 300 -16.63 17.27 6.03
C GLN A 300 -16.28 18.34 7.08
N LYS A 301 -15.11 18.23 7.70
CA LYS A 301 -14.62 19.15 8.74
C LYS A 301 -13.09 19.24 8.71
N THR A 302 -12.55 20.30 9.28
CA THR A 302 -11.13 20.35 9.67
C THR A 302 -10.90 19.54 10.95
N LEU A 303 -9.66 19.09 11.18
CA LEU A 303 -9.30 18.41 12.42
C LEU A 303 -9.55 19.29 13.66
N ALA A 304 -9.30 20.61 13.56
CA ALA A 304 -9.55 21.57 14.62
C ALA A 304 -11.04 21.70 14.98
N GLU A 305 -11.95 21.61 13.99
CA GLU A 305 -13.39 21.60 14.22
C GLU A 305 -13.84 20.33 14.93
N LEU A 306 -13.38 19.15 14.49
CA LEU A 306 -13.69 17.89 15.17
C LEU A 306 -13.26 17.92 16.64
N ARG A 307 -12.05 18.41 16.92
CA ARG A 307 -11.53 18.56 18.29
C ARG A 307 -12.38 19.54 19.11
N ARG A 308 -12.83 20.65 18.51
CA ARG A 308 -13.72 21.62 19.18
C ARG A 308 -15.06 21.02 19.54
N ASP A 309 -15.56 20.11 18.70
CA ASP A 309 -16.81 19.39 18.93
C ASP A 309 -16.65 18.23 19.93
N GLY A 310 -15.46 18.06 20.53
CA GLY A 310 -15.17 17.00 21.49
C GLY A 310 -15.04 15.62 20.87
N LEU A 311 -14.88 15.52 19.54
CA LEU A 311 -14.70 14.26 18.84
C LEU A 311 -13.21 13.88 18.82
N ALA A 312 -12.90 12.65 19.25
CA ALA A 312 -11.59 12.07 18.99
C ALA A 312 -11.41 11.91 17.48
N ALA A 313 -10.27 12.35 16.95
CA ALA A 313 -9.98 12.30 15.53
C ALA A 313 -8.52 11.94 15.32
N LEU A 314 -8.27 11.07 14.34
CA LEU A 314 -6.95 10.68 13.92
C LEU A 314 -6.23 11.90 13.31
N ASP A 315 -5.06 12.23 13.83
CA ASP A 315 -4.25 13.33 13.30
C ASP A 315 -3.43 12.83 12.09
N PRO A 316 -3.66 13.31 10.86
CA PRO A 316 -2.92 12.85 9.70
C PRO A 316 -1.40 13.01 9.83
N ASN A 317 -0.92 13.98 10.63
CA ASN A 317 0.51 14.20 10.84
C ASN A 317 1.17 13.15 11.75
N GLN A 318 0.41 12.18 12.29
CA GLN A 318 0.97 10.99 12.93
C GLN A 318 1.53 9.98 11.92
N PHE A 319 1.25 10.16 10.63
CA PHE A 319 1.88 9.40 9.56
C PHE A 319 3.06 10.15 8.96
N ASN A 320 3.90 9.39 8.25
CA ASN A 320 4.94 9.97 7.42
C ASN A 320 4.36 10.46 6.09
N LEU A 321 3.85 11.70 6.09
CA LEU A 321 3.28 12.35 4.90
C LEU A 321 4.38 12.98 4.03
N GLU A 322 4.19 13.00 2.70
CA GLU A 322 5.07 13.73 1.77
C GLU A 322 5.05 15.24 2.02
N TYR A 323 3.90 15.75 2.47
CA TYR A 323 3.71 17.13 2.88
C TYR A 323 2.83 17.14 4.14
N PRO A 324 3.15 17.96 5.17
CA PRO A 324 2.34 18.02 6.37
C PRO A 324 0.89 18.40 6.05
N TYR A 325 -0.04 17.82 6.80
CA TYR A 325 -1.43 18.24 6.82
C TYR A 325 -1.54 19.56 7.59
N GLU A 326 -2.12 20.60 6.97
CA GLU A 326 -2.21 21.97 7.46
C GLU A 326 -3.62 22.33 7.94
N ASN A 327 -4.38 21.33 8.43
CA ASN A 327 -5.75 21.49 8.91
C ASN A 327 -6.77 21.83 7.81
N GLU A 328 -6.54 21.39 6.58
CA GLU A 328 -7.52 21.50 5.49
C GLU A 328 -8.79 20.68 5.80
N PRO A 329 -9.97 21.09 5.31
CA PRO A 329 -11.17 20.28 5.46
C PRO A 329 -11.01 18.93 4.75
N LEU A 330 -11.35 17.86 5.47
CA LEU A 330 -11.39 16.49 4.95
C LEU A 330 -12.76 15.87 5.24
N HIS A 331 -13.08 14.82 4.52
CA HIS A 331 -14.19 13.92 4.81
C HIS A 331 -13.73 12.87 5.82
N TRP A 332 -14.53 12.71 6.87
CA TRP A 332 -14.25 11.79 7.96
C TRP A 332 -15.36 10.77 8.09
N VAL A 333 -14.98 9.54 8.46
CA VAL A 333 -15.88 8.45 8.85
C VAL A 333 -15.58 8.00 10.27
N LYS A 334 -16.53 7.33 10.91
CA LYS A 334 -16.32 6.74 12.23
C LYS A 334 -15.51 5.44 12.11
N GLY A 335 -14.59 5.27 13.04
CA GLY A 335 -13.88 4.03 13.31
C GLY A 335 -13.79 3.78 14.82
N GLU A 336 -13.05 2.75 15.18
CA GLU A 336 -12.79 2.35 16.55
C GLU A 336 -11.28 2.37 16.79
N VAL A 337 -10.82 3.09 17.81
CA VAL A 337 -9.43 3.05 18.25
C VAL A 337 -9.32 2.17 19.48
N LYS A 338 -8.35 1.26 19.44
CA LYS A 338 -7.89 0.46 20.56
C LYS A 338 -6.55 1.01 21.06
N ASN A 339 -6.52 1.36 22.34
CA ASN A 339 -5.34 1.88 23.02
C ASN A 339 -5.27 1.36 24.47
N GLY A 340 -4.31 1.85 25.27
CA GLY A 340 -4.13 1.41 26.66
C GLY A 340 -5.33 1.66 27.59
N SER A 341 -6.31 2.48 27.17
CA SER A 341 -7.55 2.76 27.90
C SER A 341 -8.74 1.91 27.43
N GLY A 342 -8.55 1.02 26.44
CA GLY A 342 -9.61 0.20 25.85
C GLY A 342 -9.99 0.64 24.43
N GLU A 343 -11.19 0.25 24.02
CA GLU A 343 -11.79 0.56 22.72
C GLU A 343 -12.69 1.81 22.82
N SER A 344 -12.59 2.73 21.86
CA SER A 344 -13.37 3.97 21.84
C SER A 344 -13.59 4.47 20.40
N PRO A 345 -14.65 5.25 20.13
CA PRO A 345 -14.89 5.79 18.79
C PRO A 345 -13.86 6.85 18.41
N ILE A 346 -13.48 6.89 17.14
CA ILE A 346 -12.57 7.90 16.57
C ILE A 346 -13.03 8.28 15.16
N MET A 347 -12.82 9.54 14.76
CA MET A 347 -12.98 9.99 13.39
C MET A 347 -11.72 9.71 12.57
N VAL A 348 -11.89 9.12 11.40
CA VAL A 348 -10.80 8.69 10.50
C VAL A 348 -10.98 9.35 9.13
N PRO A 349 -9.92 9.91 8.50
CA PRO A 349 -10.03 10.45 7.14
C PRO A 349 -10.50 9.37 6.16
N ALA A 350 -11.50 9.68 5.33
CA ALA A 350 -12.05 8.74 4.36
C ALA A 350 -11.00 8.25 3.34
N GLN A 351 -10.01 9.09 3.01
CA GLN A 351 -8.92 8.78 2.06
C GLN A 351 -8.07 7.56 2.43
N ILE A 352 -7.91 7.25 3.72
CA ILE A 352 -7.14 6.08 4.17
C ILE A 352 -8.01 4.84 4.39
N VAL A 353 -9.32 5.00 4.31
CA VAL A 353 -10.31 3.93 4.52
C VAL A 353 -10.68 3.30 3.18
N PHE A 354 -11.11 4.13 2.23
CA PHE A 354 -11.65 3.68 0.95
C PHE A 354 -10.59 3.65 -0.15
N GLU A 355 -10.67 2.63 -1.02
CA GLU A 355 -9.90 2.59 -2.26
C GLU A 355 -10.54 3.52 -3.30
N ASN A 356 -9.69 4.13 -4.14
CA ASN A 356 -10.10 5.01 -5.23
C ASN A 356 -10.93 6.23 -4.79
N SER A 357 -10.58 6.84 -3.64
CA SER A 357 -11.29 8.01 -3.15
C SER A 357 -11.11 9.27 -4.03
N ASN A 358 -12.20 10.00 -4.32
CA ASN A 358 -12.23 11.24 -5.12
C ASN A 358 -13.30 12.25 -4.64
N LEU A 359 -13.27 12.60 -3.33
CA LEU A 359 -14.33 13.32 -2.58
C LEU A 359 -14.30 14.86 -2.60
N ASP A 360 -13.79 15.51 -3.66
CA ASP A 360 -13.61 16.98 -3.71
C ASP A 360 -12.89 17.56 -2.47
N GLU A 361 -11.69 17.05 -2.22
CA GLU A 361 -10.84 17.51 -1.13
C GLU A 361 -9.36 17.42 -1.51
N VAL A 362 -8.51 18.07 -0.72
CA VAL A 362 -7.06 17.99 -0.91
C VAL A 362 -6.57 16.56 -0.66
N GLU A 363 -5.63 16.10 -1.47
CA GLU A 363 -4.99 14.80 -1.27
C GLU A 363 -3.99 14.91 -0.10
N VAL A 364 -4.19 14.09 0.91
CA VAL A 364 -3.29 13.96 2.06
C VAL A 364 -2.60 12.60 2.02
N PHE A 365 -3.34 11.56 1.64
CA PHE A 365 -2.85 10.19 1.59
C PHE A 365 -2.85 9.66 0.17
N LEU A 366 -1.84 8.85 -0.14
CA LEU A 366 -1.84 8.03 -1.34
C LEU A 366 -2.68 6.78 -1.08
N THR A 367 -3.65 6.52 -1.95
CA THR A 367 -4.55 5.36 -1.81
C THR A 367 -3.78 4.05 -1.94
N SER A 368 -3.99 3.13 -1.00
CA SER A 368 -3.45 1.77 -1.04
C SER A 368 -4.43 0.75 -0.44
N SER A 369 -4.22 -0.53 -0.73
CA SER A 369 -4.93 -1.63 -0.07
C SER A 369 -4.34 -2.00 1.30
N ASN A 370 -3.32 -1.27 1.80
CA ASN A 370 -2.65 -1.61 3.03
C ASN A 370 -3.63 -1.67 4.21
N GLY A 371 -3.50 -2.71 5.04
CA GLY A 371 -4.36 -2.95 6.19
C GLY A 371 -5.81 -3.26 5.84
N LEU A 372 -6.13 -3.59 4.60
CA LEU A 372 -7.45 -4.09 4.24
C LEU A 372 -7.45 -5.61 4.37
N ALA A 373 -8.46 -6.18 5.05
CA ALA A 373 -8.61 -7.63 5.12
C ALA A 373 -10.07 -8.04 5.30
N SER A 374 -10.40 -9.20 4.76
CA SER A 374 -11.62 -9.95 5.08
C SER A 374 -11.35 -11.20 5.92
N GLY A 375 -12.38 -11.70 6.59
CA GLY A 375 -12.28 -12.91 7.42
C GLY A 375 -13.64 -13.57 7.65
N ASN A 376 -13.63 -14.81 8.16
CA ASN A 376 -14.88 -15.48 8.58
C ASN A 376 -15.48 -14.87 9.85
N THR A 377 -14.64 -14.21 10.64
CA THR A 377 -15.00 -13.47 11.85
C THR A 377 -14.34 -12.09 11.81
N MET A 378 -14.84 -11.14 12.61
CA MET A 378 -14.20 -9.82 12.74
C MET A 378 -12.78 -9.95 13.30
N ALA A 379 -12.52 -10.93 14.18
CA ALA A 379 -11.18 -11.17 14.71
C ALA A 379 -10.21 -11.65 13.62
N GLU A 380 -10.64 -12.54 12.71
CA GLU A 380 -9.83 -12.93 11.56
C GLU A 380 -9.49 -11.74 10.67
N ALA A 381 -10.49 -10.91 10.34
CA ALA A 381 -10.29 -9.73 9.52
C ALA A 381 -9.32 -8.75 10.19
N LYS A 382 -9.53 -8.43 11.47
CA LYS A 382 -8.66 -7.52 12.26
C LYS A 382 -7.22 -8.04 12.36
N LEU A 383 -7.02 -9.35 12.61
CA LEU A 383 -5.68 -9.95 12.71
C LEU A 383 -4.95 -9.88 11.38
N HIS A 384 -5.62 -10.26 10.28
CA HIS A 384 -5.03 -10.24 8.95
C HIS A 384 -4.67 -8.82 8.50
N ALA A 385 -5.58 -7.86 8.71
CA ALA A 385 -5.35 -6.46 8.40
C ALA A 385 -4.17 -5.90 9.20
N LEU A 386 -4.10 -6.16 10.51
CA LEU A 386 -3.02 -5.67 11.36
C LEU A 386 -1.66 -6.28 10.99
N LEU A 387 -1.61 -7.60 10.74
CA LEU A 387 -0.38 -8.27 10.30
C LEU A 387 0.09 -7.75 8.94
N GLU A 388 -0.82 -7.37 8.03
CA GLU A 388 -0.44 -6.72 6.77
C GLU A 388 0.17 -5.33 7.01
N VAL A 389 -0.39 -4.52 7.91
CA VAL A 389 0.22 -3.22 8.26
C VAL A 389 1.64 -3.42 8.78
N ILE A 390 1.86 -4.41 9.66
CA ILE A 390 3.19 -4.75 10.21
C ILE A 390 4.13 -5.30 9.12
N GLU A 391 3.61 -6.09 8.17
CA GLU A 391 4.36 -6.59 7.02
C GLU A 391 4.90 -5.42 6.18
N ARG A 392 4.01 -4.49 5.81
CA ARG A 392 4.34 -3.31 5.01
C ARG A 392 5.32 -2.40 5.74
N ASP A 393 5.15 -2.23 7.04
CA ASP A 393 6.05 -1.46 7.88
C ASP A 393 7.50 -1.95 7.77
N GLY A 394 7.72 -3.26 7.90
CA GLY A 394 9.03 -3.88 7.71
C GLY A 394 9.54 -3.79 6.27
N ASP A 395 8.64 -4.00 5.29
CA ASP A 395 8.98 -3.97 3.86
C ASP A 395 9.46 -2.58 3.39
N TYR A 396 8.89 -1.50 3.95
CA TYR A 396 9.22 -0.10 3.63
C TYR A 396 10.39 0.46 4.44
N SER A 397 10.53 0.07 5.71
CA SER A 397 11.56 0.62 6.61
C SER A 397 12.93 -0.06 6.46
N MET A 398 12.96 -1.30 5.95
CA MET A 398 14.18 -2.10 5.83
C MET A 398 14.79 -2.10 4.42
N TYR A 399 16.08 -2.42 4.38
CA TYR A 399 16.88 -2.55 3.17
C TYR A 399 17.37 -3.98 2.98
N TYR A 400 17.79 -4.31 1.76
CA TYR A 400 18.58 -5.51 1.54
C TYR A 400 19.88 -5.43 2.34
N GLN A 401 20.06 -6.38 3.25
CA GLN A 401 21.27 -6.57 4.05
C GLN A 401 21.69 -8.04 3.97
N PRO A 402 22.88 -8.36 3.43
CA PRO A 402 23.36 -9.74 3.35
C PRO A 402 23.37 -10.46 4.71
N ALA A 403 23.68 -9.75 5.81
CA ALA A 403 23.71 -10.31 7.15
C ALA A 403 22.33 -10.81 7.66
N ARG A 404 21.24 -10.26 7.13
CA ARG A 404 19.86 -10.65 7.45
C ARG A 404 19.27 -11.65 6.45
N THR A 405 20.06 -12.08 5.48
CA THR A 405 19.64 -13.01 4.43
C THR A 405 20.00 -14.45 4.81
N PHE A 406 19.12 -15.40 4.49
CA PHE A 406 19.38 -16.82 4.67
C PHE A 406 18.72 -17.66 3.57
N ALA A 407 19.35 -18.75 3.16
CA ALA A 407 18.73 -19.76 2.33
C ALA A 407 17.81 -20.63 3.19
N LEU A 408 16.71 -21.10 2.61
CA LEU A 408 15.77 -21.98 3.30
C LEU A 408 16.02 -23.44 2.93
N SER A 409 16.03 -24.31 3.93
CA SER A 409 15.87 -25.76 3.78
C SER A 409 14.59 -26.18 4.48
N ALA A 410 13.86 -27.16 3.94
CA ALA A 410 12.61 -27.62 4.55
C ALA A 410 12.41 -29.13 4.33
N GLU A 411 12.02 -29.82 5.40
CA GLU A 411 11.46 -31.17 5.37
C GLU A 411 9.92 -31.14 5.36
N ASP A 412 9.34 -29.98 5.65
CA ASP A 412 7.91 -29.72 5.51
C ASP A 412 7.36 -30.16 4.15
N LYS A 413 6.27 -30.94 4.18
CA LYS A 413 5.69 -31.59 3.00
C LYS A 413 5.14 -30.61 1.97
N ALA A 414 4.80 -29.40 2.39
CA ALA A 414 4.32 -28.35 1.53
C ALA A 414 5.47 -27.53 0.94
N ILE A 415 6.44 -27.11 1.77
CA ILE A 415 7.51 -26.18 1.37
C ILE A 415 8.71 -26.89 0.74
N GLY A 416 9.07 -28.09 1.22
CA GLY A 416 10.20 -28.87 0.71
C GLY A 416 10.16 -29.07 -0.81
N PRO A 417 9.02 -29.51 -1.40
CA PRO A 417 8.89 -29.65 -2.84
C PRO A 417 9.07 -28.34 -3.62
N ILE A 418 8.69 -27.19 -3.03
CA ILE A 418 8.85 -25.88 -3.67
C ILE A 418 10.32 -25.51 -3.76
N ILE A 419 11.06 -25.67 -2.64
CA ILE A 419 12.50 -25.41 -2.59
C ILE A 419 13.25 -26.32 -3.57
N GLN A 420 12.89 -27.61 -3.62
CA GLN A 420 13.47 -28.57 -4.57
C GLN A 420 13.18 -28.19 -6.03
N ALA A 421 11.98 -27.71 -6.35
CA ALA A 421 11.62 -27.29 -7.71
C ALA A 421 12.46 -26.11 -8.20
N TYR A 422 12.76 -25.12 -7.34
CA TYR A 422 13.71 -24.05 -7.68
C TYR A 422 15.15 -24.56 -7.77
N GLY A 423 15.56 -25.42 -6.83
CA GLY A 423 16.90 -26.03 -6.83
C GLY A 423 17.20 -26.80 -8.12
N ALA A 424 16.21 -27.52 -8.66
CA ALA A 424 16.31 -28.23 -9.94
C ALA A 424 16.52 -27.28 -11.14
N LYS A 425 16.16 -25.99 -11.01
CA LYS A 425 16.43 -24.93 -12.00
C LYS A 425 17.73 -24.17 -11.72
N GLY A 426 18.54 -24.60 -10.74
CA GLY A 426 19.74 -23.88 -10.31
C GLY A 426 19.46 -22.59 -9.55
N LEU A 427 18.27 -22.47 -8.96
CA LEU A 427 17.85 -21.29 -8.19
C LEU A 427 17.78 -21.62 -6.70
N SER A 428 18.32 -20.73 -5.87
CA SER A 428 18.16 -20.80 -4.41
C SER A 428 17.07 -19.84 -3.94
N VAL A 429 16.08 -20.36 -3.20
CA VAL A 429 15.08 -19.54 -2.50
C VAL A 429 15.71 -19.00 -1.22
N GLN A 430 15.87 -17.68 -1.17
CA GLN A 430 16.43 -16.97 -0.02
C GLN A 430 15.33 -16.15 0.67
N LEU A 431 15.43 -16.02 1.98
CA LEU A 431 14.62 -15.10 2.78
C LEU A 431 15.50 -13.96 3.27
N LEU A 432 15.04 -12.73 3.07
CA LEU A 432 15.50 -11.56 3.81
C LEU A 432 14.60 -11.41 5.03
N ASP A 433 15.20 -11.41 6.22
CA ASP A 433 14.50 -11.04 7.45
C ASP A 433 14.22 -9.53 7.47
N LEU A 434 12.94 -9.18 7.52
CA LEU A 434 12.41 -7.82 7.60
C LEU A 434 11.77 -7.54 8.97
N THR A 435 11.88 -8.47 9.93
CA THR A 435 11.37 -8.31 11.29
C THR A 435 11.89 -7.00 11.87
N THR A 436 10.98 -6.13 12.30
CA THR A 436 11.30 -4.83 12.89
C THR A 436 11.62 -4.99 14.39
N GLU A 437 11.86 -3.88 15.07
CA GLU A 437 12.07 -3.82 16.52
C GLU A 437 10.94 -4.49 17.33
N PHE A 438 9.72 -4.58 16.78
CA PHE A 438 8.58 -5.23 17.42
C PHE A 438 8.68 -6.76 17.47
N GLY A 439 9.58 -7.38 16.72
CA GLY A 439 9.83 -8.84 16.79
C GLY A 439 8.79 -9.74 16.11
N VAL A 440 7.83 -9.17 15.36
CA VAL A 440 6.88 -9.94 14.55
C VAL A 440 7.60 -10.52 13.33
N PRO A 441 7.64 -11.85 13.15
CA PRO A 441 8.30 -12.46 11.99
C PRO A 441 7.74 -11.92 10.66
N THR A 442 8.61 -11.23 9.92
CA THR A 442 8.32 -10.68 8.59
C THR A 442 9.45 -11.05 7.64
N TYR A 443 9.15 -11.70 6.54
CA TYR A 443 10.14 -12.18 5.58
C TYR A 443 9.82 -11.71 4.17
N ARG A 444 10.88 -11.44 3.39
CA ARG A 444 10.80 -11.33 1.93
C ARG A 444 11.53 -12.50 1.30
N ALA A 445 10.80 -13.40 0.65
CA ALA A 445 11.34 -14.48 -0.14
C ALA A 445 11.76 -13.97 -1.52
N PHE A 446 12.91 -14.37 -2.03
CA PHE A 446 13.37 -13.94 -3.35
C PHE A 446 14.26 -14.97 -4.06
N ILE A 447 14.34 -14.81 -5.38
CA ILE A 447 15.28 -15.50 -6.26
C ILE A 447 15.98 -14.49 -7.18
N HIS A 448 17.26 -14.73 -7.44
CA HIS A 448 18.06 -13.93 -8.38
C HIS A 448 18.03 -14.55 -9.77
N LEU A 449 17.39 -13.84 -10.71
CA LEU A 449 17.47 -14.13 -12.14
C LEU A 449 18.52 -13.24 -12.79
N HIS A 450 19.01 -13.62 -13.97
CA HIS A 450 20.04 -12.88 -14.69
C HIS A 450 19.68 -11.40 -15.00
N ASP A 451 18.40 -11.06 -15.09
CA ASP A 451 17.90 -9.74 -15.50
C ASP A 451 17.11 -9.01 -14.41
N GLN A 452 16.65 -9.70 -13.37
CA GLN A 452 15.88 -9.11 -12.27
C GLN A 452 15.82 -10.02 -11.03
N ILE A 453 15.29 -9.48 -9.94
CA ILE A 453 14.94 -10.22 -8.74
C ILE A 453 13.43 -10.40 -8.70
N LEU A 454 12.97 -11.62 -8.46
CA LEU A 454 11.57 -11.88 -8.11
C LEU A 454 11.47 -12.05 -6.61
N SER A 455 10.49 -11.41 -5.97
CA SER A 455 10.36 -11.44 -4.52
C SER A 455 8.91 -11.35 -4.04
N GLY A 456 8.59 -11.95 -2.90
CA GLY A 456 7.30 -11.87 -2.25
C GLY A 456 7.45 -11.71 -0.74
N SER A 457 6.50 -11.05 -0.07
CA SER A 457 6.61 -10.74 1.36
C SER A 457 5.52 -11.45 2.17
N GLY A 458 5.75 -11.56 3.48
CA GLY A 458 4.83 -12.24 4.39
C GLY A 458 5.15 -11.96 5.86
N ALA A 459 4.14 -11.56 6.63
CA ALA A 459 4.23 -11.49 8.10
C ALA A 459 3.22 -12.42 8.79
N HIS A 460 3.60 -12.91 9.97
CA HIS A 460 2.74 -13.63 10.90
C HIS A 460 3.43 -13.78 12.26
N LEU A 461 2.67 -13.97 13.34
CA LEU A 461 3.23 -14.34 14.66
C LEU A 461 3.93 -15.72 14.66
N ASP A 462 3.75 -16.53 13.62
CA ASP A 462 4.46 -17.79 13.39
C ASP A 462 5.35 -17.61 12.15
N GLY A 463 6.67 -17.60 12.35
CA GLY A 463 7.64 -17.39 11.28
C GLY A 463 7.53 -18.40 10.15
N ARG A 464 7.00 -19.60 10.41
CA ARG A 464 6.75 -20.59 9.35
C ARG A 464 5.59 -20.16 8.47
N ILE A 465 4.54 -19.57 9.03
CA ILE A 465 3.43 -19.00 8.24
C ILE A 465 3.90 -17.75 7.49
N ALA A 466 4.69 -16.89 8.13
CA ALA A 466 5.28 -15.70 7.48
C ALA A 466 6.13 -16.11 6.25
N ALA A 467 7.02 -17.08 6.41
CA ALA A 467 7.86 -17.59 5.32
C ALA A 467 7.02 -18.26 4.22
N PHE A 468 5.97 -19.01 4.60
CA PHE A 468 5.04 -19.60 3.65
C PHE A 468 4.40 -18.54 2.77
N ARG A 469 3.83 -17.49 3.38
CA ARG A 469 3.18 -16.38 2.66
C ARG A 469 4.14 -15.74 1.66
N ALA A 470 5.36 -15.41 2.11
CA ALA A 470 6.41 -14.83 1.26
C ALA A 470 6.74 -15.73 0.05
N ILE A 471 6.86 -17.04 0.25
CA ILE A 471 7.15 -18.01 -0.82
C ILE A 471 5.96 -18.16 -1.79
N CYS A 472 4.72 -18.14 -1.29
CA CYS A 472 3.54 -18.14 -2.17
C CYS A 472 3.48 -16.88 -3.06
N GLU A 473 3.85 -15.72 -2.52
CA GLU A 473 3.93 -14.48 -3.30
C GLU A 473 5.03 -14.54 -4.35
N LEU A 474 6.21 -15.03 -3.98
CA LEU A 474 7.31 -15.30 -4.92
C LEU A 474 6.85 -16.24 -6.04
N ASN A 475 6.21 -17.37 -5.71
CA ASN A 475 5.70 -18.32 -6.70
C ASN A 475 4.68 -17.70 -7.65
N THR A 476 3.81 -16.81 -7.16
CA THR A 476 2.85 -16.09 -8.00
C THR A 476 3.60 -15.29 -9.08
N LYS A 477 4.62 -14.53 -8.66
CA LYS A 477 5.43 -13.72 -9.58
C LYS A 477 6.26 -14.57 -10.53
N ALA A 478 6.83 -15.68 -10.08
CA ALA A 478 7.56 -16.64 -10.92
C ALA A 478 6.65 -17.30 -11.96
N PHE A 479 5.44 -17.70 -11.58
CA PHE A 479 4.44 -18.24 -12.50
C PHE A 479 4.08 -17.23 -13.60
N ILE A 480 3.74 -16.00 -13.21
CA ILE A 480 3.44 -14.90 -14.13
C ILE A 480 4.63 -14.65 -15.07
N TYR A 481 5.84 -14.63 -14.51
CA TYR A 481 7.07 -14.41 -15.26
C TYR A 481 7.26 -15.44 -16.38
N GLU A 482 7.11 -16.74 -16.07
CA GLU A 482 7.21 -17.80 -17.07
C GLU A 482 6.04 -17.79 -18.06
N ARG A 483 4.83 -17.41 -17.63
CA ARG A 483 3.66 -17.24 -18.51
C ARG A 483 3.86 -16.14 -19.56
N HIS A 484 4.73 -15.16 -19.28
CA HIS A 484 5.18 -14.16 -20.25
C HIS A 484 6.34 -14.65 -21.14
N ASN A 485 6.52 -15.97 -21.29
CA ASN A 485 7.56 -16.61 -22.10
C ASN A 485 9.00 -16.23 -21.69
N ARG A 486 9.22 -15.95 -20.41
CA ARG A 486 10.55 -15.67 -19.86
C ARG A 486 11.05 -16.89 -19.09
N SER A 487 12.33 -17.24 -19.24
CA SER A 487 12.94 -18.34 -18.49
C SER A 487 13.45 -17.86 -17.14
N LEU A 488 13.26 -18.66 -16.08
CA LEU A 488 13.88 -18.42 -14.77
C LEU A 488 15.38 -18.76 -14.80
N THR A 489 16.13 -18.06 -15.62
CA THR A 489 17.58 -18.25 -15.76
C THR A 489 18.30 -17.64 -14.55
N PRO A 490 19.07 -18.42 -13.78
CA PRO A 490 19.81 -17.93 -12.62
C PRO A 490 20.78 -16.80 -12.96
N ALA A 491 20.97 -15.86 -12.04
CA ALA A 491 22.08 -14.91 -12.12
C ALA A 491 23.43 -15.64 -11.92
N ALA A 492 24.47 -15.21 -12.64
CA ALA A 492 25.83 -15.75 -12.48
C ALA A 492 26.40 -15.54 -11.06
N GLU A 493 25.96 -14.48 -10.39
CA GLU A 493 26.42 -14.06 -9.06
C GLU A 493 25.49 -14.50 -7.92
N GLN A 494 24.78 -15.64 -8.04
CA GLN A 494 24.10 -16.18 -6.86
C GLN A 494 25.11 -16.42 -5.74
N ARG A 495 24.97 -15.68 -4.63
CA ARG A 495 25.91 -15.79 -3.50
C ARG A 495 25.82 -17.21 -2.92
N ALA A 496 26.89 -17.98 -3.11
CA ALA A 496 27.01 -19.35 -2.59
C ALA A 496 27.10 -19.39 -1.04
N ASP A 497 27.57 -18.31 -0.42
CA ASP A 497 27.92 -18.27 1.01
C ASP A 497 26.82 -17.71 1.93
N VAL A 498 25.55 -17.94 1.58
CA VAL A 498 24.42 -17.52 2.44
C VAL A 498 24.13 -18.61 3.46
N ARG A 499 24.04 -18.24 4.75
CA ARG A 499 23.68 -19.19 5.82
C ARG A 499 22.38 -19.91 5.47
N THR A 500 22.32 -21.22 5.73
CA THR A 500 21.09 -22.00 5.54
C THR A 500 20.36 -22.14 6.87
N MET A 501 19.06 -21.88 6.90
CA MET A 501 18.20 -22.16 8.05
C MET A 501 17.16 -23.22 7.71
N ARG A 502 16.75 -23.99 8.72
CA ARG A 502 15.65 -24.94 8.59
C ARG A 502 14.32 -24.21 8.76
N PHE A 503 13.37 -24.46 7.87
CA PHE A 503 12.02 -23.91 7.96
C PHE A 503 11.36 -24.24 9.29
N GLU A 504 11.57 -25.45 9.80
CA GLU A 504 10.96 -25.93 11.04
C GLU A 504 11.50 -25.21 12.29
N THR A 505 12.67 -24.56 12.19
CA THR A 505 13.30 -23.83 13.30
C THR A 505 12.99 -22.34 13.31
N LEU A 506 12.16 -21.86 12.37
CA LEU A 506 11.71 -20.46 12.38
C LEU A 506 10.90 -20.16 13.66
N PRO A 507 11.08 -18.96 14.25
CA PRO A 507 10.46 -18.63 15.54
C PRO A 507 8.94 -18.61 15.44
N SER A 508 8.25 -18.98 16.51
CA SER A 508 6.79 -18.87 16.60
C SER A 508 6.37 -18.36 17.97
N PHE A 509 5.52 -17.33 17.94
CA PHE A 509 4.89 -16.69 19.09
C PHE A 509 3.35 -16.79 19.01
N SER A 510 2.84 -17.46 17.97
CA SER A 510 1.41 -17.68 17.78
C SER A 510 0.87 -18.63 18.85
N THR A 511 -0.29 -18.29 19.38
CA THR A 511 -1.13 -19.11 20.26
C THR A 511 -1.89 -20.19 19.49
N MET A 512 -1.84 -20.15 18.15
CA MET A 512 -2.68 -20.93 17.24
C MET A 512 -4.17 -20.65 17.41
N ASN A 513 -4.53 -19.50 17.98
CA ASN A 513 -5.90 -19.03 18.17
C ASN A 513 -6.02 -17.61 17.63
N VAL A 514 -6.98 -17.37 16.73
CA VAL A 514 -7.10 -16.08 16.02
C VAL A 514 -7.37 -14.92 16.99
N GLU A 515 -8.26 -15.10 17.95
CA GLU A 515 -8.65 -14.07 18.91
C GLU A 515 -7.50 -13.72 19.87
N GLU A 516 -6.76 -14.74 20.33
CA GLU A 516 -5.59 -14.55 21.20
C GLU A 516 -4.42 -13.92 20.45
N ASP A 517 -4.16 -14.34 19.20
CA ASP A 517 -3.14 -13.75 18.33
C ASP A 517 -3.47 -12.29 18.00
N LEU A 518 -4.74 -11.97 17.74
CA LEU A 518 -5.19 -10.59 17.57
C LEU A 518 -4.91 -9.77 18.83
N ALA A 519 -5.34 -10.25 19.99
CA ALA A 519 -5.14 -9.56 21.26
C ALA A 519 -3.65 -9.37 21.56
N LEU A 520 -2.80 -10.35 21.22
CA LEU A 520 -1.35 -10.27 21.36
C LEU A 520 -0.75 -9.21 20.44
N ALA A 521 -1.12 -9.19 19.17
CA ALA A 521 -0.66 -8.18 18.20
C ALA A 521 -1.10 -6.76 18.59
N GLU A 522 -2.34 -6.58 19.02
CA GLU A 522 -2.86 -5.30 19.52
C GLU A 522 -2.11 -4.83 20.77
N ARG A 523 -1.91 -5.73 21.76
CA ARG A 523 -1.13 -5.43 22.97
C ARG A 523 0.30 -5.04 22.65
N LEU A 524 0.94 -5.70 21.68
CA LEU A 524 2.30 -5.36 21.24
C LEU A 524 2.37 -3.93 20.70
N MET A 525 1.43 -3.52 19.85
CA MET A 525 1.39 -2.15 19.32
C MET A 525 1.17 -1.14 20.45
N ILE A 526 0.22 -1.41 21.35
CA ILE A 526 -0.11 -0.55 22.49
C ILE A 526 1.06 -0.40 23.47
N ALA A 527 1.78 -1.50 23.76
CA ALA A 527 2.96 -1.50 24.62
C ALA A 527 4.10 -0.65 24.04
N ASN A 528 4.14 -0.49 22.72
CA ASN A 528 5.05 0.42 22.01
C ASN A 528 4.51 1.85 21.85
N GLY A 529 3.42 2.19 22.55
CA GLY A 529 2.82 3.53 22.54
C GLY A 529 2.04 3.86 21.26
N LEU A 530 1.76 2.85 20.42
CA LEU A 530 0.98 3.00 19.21
C LEU A 530 -0.50 2.71 19.49
N SER A 531 -1.39 3.33 18.72
CA SER A 531 -2.82 3.00 18.73
C SER A 531 -3.15 2.14 17.52
N VAL A 532 -4.10 1.22 17.65
CA VAL A 532 -4.63 0.47 16.51
C VAL A 532 -6.05 0.95 16.22
N VAL A 533 -6.28 1.40 15.00
CA VAL A 533 -7.59 1.90 14.55
C VAL A 533 -8.18 0.92 13.55
N TYR A 534 -9.46 0.61 13.71
CA TYR A 534 -10.22 -0.23 12.79
C TYR A 534 -11.43 0.52 12.25
N VAL A 535 -11.67 0.39 10.94
CA VAL A 535 -12.93 0.80 10.31
C VAL A 535 -13.62 -0.42 9.75
N ASP A 536 -14.82 -0.70 10.24
CA ASP A 536 -15.65 -1.82 9.77
C ASP A 536 -16.26 -1.48 8.41
N LEU A 537 -15.84 -2.21 7.39
CA LEU A 537 -16.29 -2.11 6.00
C LEU A 537 -17.23 -3.26 5.63
N THR A 538 -17.76 -3.99 6.61
CA THR A 538 -18.70 -5.09 6.39
C THR A 538 -19.94 -4.56 5.67
N ARG A 539 -20.22 -5.13 4.50
CA ARG A 539 -21.45 -4.84 3.79
C ARG A 539 -22.57 -5.81 4.17
N ALA A 540 -23.75 -5.26 4.43
CA ALA A 540 -24.94 -6.01 4.82
C ALA A 540 -25.42 -6.98 3.72
N ASP A 541 -25.17 -6.67 2.44
CA ASP A 541 -25.50 -7.53 1.30
C ASP A 541 -24.53 -8.70 1.11
N LEU A 542 -23.31 -8.62 1.65
CA LEU A 542 -22.30 -9.68 1.60
C LEU A 542 -22.29 -10.52 2.88
N GLY A 543 -22.53 -9.91 4.05
CA GLY A 543 -22.49 -10.58 5.35
C GLY A 543 -21.10 -11.10 5.74
N ILE A 544 -20.05 -10.60 5.10
CA ILE A 544 -18.65 -11.02 5.33
C ILE A 544 -17.89 -9.90 6.02
N PRO A 545 -17.28 -10.16 7.20
CA PRO A 545 -16.41 -9.20 7.87
C PRO A 545 -15.30 -8.68 6.96
N VAL A 546 -15.26 -7.36 6.79
CA VAL A 546 -14.18 -6.65 6.11
C VAL A 546 -13.76 -5.47 6.99
N VAL A 547 -12.47 -5.27 7.17
CA VAL A 547 -11.94 -4.19 8.01
C VAL A 547 -10.77 -3.48 7.34
N ARG A 548 -10.65 -2.18 7.59
CA ARG A 548 -9.41 -1.44 7.40
C ARG A 548 -8.72 -1.25 8.76
N ALA A 549 -7.54 -1.82 8.95
CA ALA A 549 -6.64 -1.53 10.07
C ALA A 549 -5.69 -0.39 9.72
N ILE A 550 -5.49 0.51 10.68
CA ILE A 550 -4.65 1.69 10.57
C ILE A 550 -3.85 1.80 11.87
N VAL A 551 -2.52 1.88 11.78
CA VAL A 551 -1.64 2.06 12.94
C VAL A 551 -0.84 3.34 12.76
N PRO A 552 -1.27 4.47 13.35
CA PRO A 552 -0.55 5.73 13.27
C PRO A 552 0.85 5.57 13.87
N GLY A 553 1.86 6.07 13.18
CA GLY A 553 3.28 5.89 13.52
C GLY A 553 3.98 4.76 12.76
N LEU A 554 3.23 3.84 12.13
CA LEU A 554 3.79 2.88 11.16
C LEU A 554 3.84 3.49 9.74
N ASP A 555 4.80 3.06 8.93
CA ASP A 555 5.04 3.62 7.61
C ASP A 555 3.94 3.22 6.61
N LEU A 556 3.47 4.18 5.81
CA LEU A 556 2.52 3.96 4.72
C LEU A 556 3.22 3.99 3.35
N PRO A 557 2.83 3.13 2.40
CA PRO A 557 3.28 3.27 1.02
C PRO A 557 2.77 4.55 0.35
N PRO A 558 3.44 5.02 -0.72
CA PRO A 558 4.85 4.86 -1.11
C PRO A 558 5.73 6.05 -0.66
N VAL A 559 5.68 6.44 0.62
CA VAL A 559 6.53 7.55 1.10
C VAL A 559 7.88 6.99 1.54
N ILE A 560 8.97 7.73 1.29
CA ILE A 560 10.30 7.41 1.84
C ILE A 560 10.18 7.36 3.37
N SER A 561 10.41 6.18 3.95
CA SER A 561 10.23 5.98 5.40
C SER A 561 11.25 6.79 6.22
N ARG A 562 10.80 7.32 7.36
CA ARG A 562 11.69 8.01 8.32
C ARG A 562 12.72 7.05 8.93
N ARG A 563 12.29 5.84 9.28
CA ARG A 563 13.17 4.77 9.78
C ARG A 563 14.14 4.31 8.70
N GLN A 564 13.69 4.27 7.45
CA GLN A 564 14.55 4.00 6.31
C GLN A 564 15.71 5.01 6.27
N VAL A 565 15.43 6.31 6.32
CA VAL A 565 16.48 7.36 6.37
C VAL A 565 17.38 7.22 7.60
N LYS A 566 16.80 6.99 8.79
CA LYS A 566 17.54 6.79 10.04
C LYS A 566 18.55 5.64 9.94
N HIS A 567 18.12 4.46 9.48
CA HIS A 567 19.01 3.30 9.32
C HIS A 567 20.13 3.56 8.31
N LEU A 568 19.90 4.39 7.28
CA LEU A 568 20.95 4.80 6.36
C LEU A 568 22.01 5.66 7.06
N LEU A 569 21.60 6.63 7.89
CA LEU A 569 22.51 7.50 8.62
C LEU A 569 23.35 6.71 9.64
N GLU A 570 22.73 5.77 10.36
CA GLU A 570 23.39 4.85 11.29
C GLU A 570 24.45 4.00 10.57
N MET A 571 24.12 3.47 9.38
CA MET A 571 25.03 2.65 8.57
C MET A 571 26.33 3.37 8.20
N PHE A 572 26.29 4.70 8.01
CA PHE A 572 27.45 5.51 7.62
C PHE A 572 28.03 6.35 8.78
N GLY A 573 27.56 6.17 10.02
CA GLY A 573 28.13 6.82 11.21
C GLY A 573 27.94 8.34 11.31
N ASN A 574 26.90 8.89 10.67
CA ASN A 574 26.71 10.34 10.47
C ASN A 574 25.63 10.97 11.36
N GLU A 575 25.39 10.48 12.59
CA GLU A 575 24.44 11.11 13.51
C GLU A 575 24.78 12.60 13.78
N GLY A 576 26.06 12.98 13.71
CA GLY A 576 26.55 14.33 13.98
C GLY A 576 26.28 15.40 12.90
N GLN A 577 25.68 15.06 11.76
CA GLN A 577 25.25 16.03 10.73
C GLN A 577 23.76 16.35 10.77
N LEU A 578 23.03 15.87 11.79
CA LEU A 578 21.62 16.22 12.04
C LEU A 578 21.43 17.63 12.61
N SER A 579 22.47 18.47 12.68
CA SER A 579 22.34 19.84 13.17
C SER A 579 21.74 20.74 12.11
N ASP A 580 20.61 21.35 12.45
CA ASP A 580 19.98 22.52 11.83
C ASP A 580 20.98 23.42 11.09
N GLN A 581 21.09 23.23 9.78
CA GLN A 581 21.57 24.25 8.87
C GLN A 581 20.47 24.40 7.81
N PRO A 582 19.88 25.60 7.68
CA PRO A 582 18.63 25.84 6.96
C PRO A 582 18.72 25.56 5.46
#